data_AF-A0A8S9IXH6-F1
#
_entry.id   AF-A0A8S9IXH6-F1
#
_cell.length_a   1.000
_cell.length_b   1.000
_cell.length_c   1.000
_cell.angle_alpha   90.00
_cell.angle_beta   90.00
_cell.angle_gamma   90.00
#
_symmetry.space_group_name_H-M   'P 1'
#
loop_
_entity.id
_entity.type
_entity.pdbx_description
1 polymer ?
#
loop_
_entity_poly.entity_id
_entity_poly.type
_entity_poly.pdbx_seq_one_letter_code
_entity_poly.pdbx_strand_id
1 'polypeptide(L)'
;MIPLEKPFEEVYFTHRLWMFFRETRETEEDIKRMFCEAREKMKNRITLKKKSDPGKFAIPCMVKGIEFPHALCDTRASVSILPRVMADHLGLKVEPSKESFTFVDCSQRSSREIVRDLEV
;
A
#
# COMPACT_ATOMS: atom_id res chain seq x y z
N MET A 1 19.29 -17.43 -18.04
CA MET A 1 20.04 -16.66 -17.03
C MET A 1 19.06 -16.26 -15.95
N ILE A 2 19.23 -16.74 -14.72
CA ILE A 2 18.39 -16.36 -13.57
C ILE A 2 18.96 -15.06 -12.99
N PRO A 3 18.17 -13.98 -12.79
CA PRO A 3 18.68 -12.73 -12.23
C PRO A 3 19.22 -12.96 -10.80
N LEU A 4 20.47 -12.54 -10.56
CA LEU A 4 21.25 -12.81 -9.34
C LEU A 4 20.76 -12.03 -8.09
N GLU A 5 19.67 -11.28 -8.19
CA GLU A 5 19.27 -10.33 -7.14
C GLU A 5 18.11 -10.80 -6.24
N LYS A 6 17.47 -11.94 -6.53
CA LYS A 6 16.36 -12.45 -5.71
C LYS A 6 16.79 -13.62 -4.83
N PRO A 7 16.45 -13.64 -3.52
CA PRO A 7 16.71 -14.77 -2.64
C PRO A 7 16.15 -16.06 -3.25
N PHE A 8 16.90 -17.17 -3.13
CA PHE A 8 16.50 -18.48 -3.66
C PHE A 8 15.08 -18.89 -3.26
N GLU A 9 14.70 -18.61 -2.02
CA GLU A 9 13.35 -18.87 -1.50
C GLU A 9 12.28 -18.10 -2.30
N GLU A 10 12.50 -16.82 -2.59
CA GLU A 10 11.53 -16.02 -3.33
C GLU A 10 11.36 -16.54 -4.76
N VAL A 11 12.46 -16.95 -5.42
CA VAL A 11 12.45 -17.57 -6.75
C VAL A 11 11.76 -18.94 -6.71
N TYR A 12 12.01 -19.75 -5.69
CA TYR A 12 11.43 -21.08 -5.51
C TYR A 12 9.92 -21.01 -5.25
N PHE A 13 9.46 -20.11 -4.39
CA PHE A 13 8.03 -19.88 -4.15
C PHE A 13 7.34 -19.33 -5.40
N THR A 14 7.94 -18.37 -6.09
CA THR A 14 7.40 -17.83 -7.35
C THR A 14 7.31 -18.93 -8.42
N HIS A 15 8.34 -19.76 -8.56
CA HIS A 15 8.36 -20.87 -9.51
C HIS A 15 7.30 -21.94 -9.17
N ARG A 16 7.15 -22.32 -7.90
CA ARG A 16 6.12 -23.29 -7.48
C ARG A 16 4.71 -22.77 -7.68
N LEU A 17 4.44 -21.53 -7.29
CA LEU A 17 3.14 -20.89 -7.51
C LEU A 17 2.85 -20.79 -9.01
N TRP A 18 3.83 -20.39 -9.82
CA TRP A 18 3.68 -20.31 -11.27
C TRP A 18 3.42 -21.68 -11.90
N MET A 19 4.12 -22.74 -11.46
CA MET A 19 3.84 -24.11 -11.92
C MET A 19 2.43 -24.56 -11.55
N PHE A 20 2.01 -24.30 -10.31
CA PHE A 20 0.67 -24.64 -9.83
C PHE A 20 -0.40 -23.95 -10.67
N PHE A 21 -0.31 -22.63 -10.86
CA PHE A 21 -1.29 -21.88 -11.67
C PHE A 21 -1.27 -22.27 -13.16
N ARG A 22 -0.09 -22.59 -13.71
CA ARG A 22 0.05 -23.08 -15.09
C ARG A 22 -0.62 -24.44 -15.28
N GLU A 23 -0.49 -25.34 -14.30
CA GLU A 23 -1.11 -26.68 -14.33
C GLU A 23 -2.61 -26.62 -14.14
N THR A 24 -3.11 -25.75 -13.25
CA THR A 24 -4.54 -25.57 -13.01
C THR A 24 -5.24 -24.73 -14.08
N ARG A 25 -4.49 -24.12 -15.01
CA ARG A 25 -4.97 -23.20 -16.08
C ARG A 25 -5.78 -22.02 -15.52
N GLU A 26 -5.53 -21.63 -14.28
CA GLU A 26 -6.24 -20.54 -13.62
C GLU A 26 -5.78 -19.21 -14.20
N THR A 27 -6.74 -18.36 -14.57
CA THR A 27 -6.46 -17.01 -15.06
C THR A 27 -6.11 -16.08 -13.90
N GLU A 28 -5.56 -14.90 -14.20
CA GLU A 28 -5.30 -13.88 -13.19
C GLU A 28 -6.59 -13.49 -12.44
N GLU A 29 -7.71 -13.45 -13.16
CA GLU A 29 -9.05 -13.20 -12.62
C GLU A 29 -9.50 -14.31 -11.65
N ASP A 30 -9.19 -15.56 -11.96
CA ASP A 30 -9.52 -16.70 -11.11
C ASP A 30 -8.71 -16.67 -9.82
N ILE A 31 -7.40 -16.39 -9.92
CA ILE A 31 -6.51 -16.23 -8.76
C ILE A 31 -7.00 -15.08 -7.87
N LYS A 32 -7.33 -13.92 -8.46
CA LYS A 32 -7.89 -12.78 -7.73
C LYS A 32 -9.18 -13.14 -7.01
N ARG A 33 -10.09 -13.87 -7.69
CA ARG A 33 -11.37 -14.29 -7.12
C ARG A 33 -11.17 -15.24 -5.93
N MET A 34 -10.35 -16.28 -6.11
CA MET A 34 -10.03 -17.24 -5.04
C MET A 34 -9.42 -16.55 -3.81
N PHE A 35 -8.49 -15.61 -4.03
CA PHE A 35 -7.87 -14.85 -2.95
C PHE A 35 -8.90 -13.99 -2.19
N CYS A 36 -9.77 -13.27 -2.91
CA CYS A 36 -10.84 -12.49 -2.32
C CYS A 36 -11.82 -13.35 -1.50
N GLU A 37 -12.24 -14.50 -2.03
CA GLU A 37 -13.14 -15.43 -1.33
C GLU A 37 -12.53 -15.99 -0.05
N ALA A 38 -11.27 -16.43 -0.10
CA ALA A 38 -10.54 -16.91 1.08
C ALA A 38 -10.44 -15.81 2.14
N ARG A 39 -10.19 -14.57 1.71
CA ARG A 39 -10.09 -13.41 2.60
C ARG A 39 -11.42 -13.06 3.27
N GLU A 40 -12.53 -13.02 2.54
CA GLU A 40 -13.85 -12.73 3.13
C GLU A 40 -14.24 -13.79 4.16
N LYS A 41 -13.96 -15.07 3.88
CA LYS A 41 -14.14 -16.15 4.86
C LYS A 41 -13.26 -15.96 6.10
N MET A 42 -12.04 -15.43 5.93
CA MET A 42 -11.15 -15.12 7.04
C MET A 42 -11.57 -13.88 7.84
N LYS A 43 -12.12 -12.83 7.20
CA LYS A 43 -12.60 -11.63 7.92
C LYS A 43 -13.58 -11.98 9.03
N ASN A 44 -14.50 -12.91 8.78
CA ASN A 44 -15.47 -13.39 9.76
C ASN A 44 -14.87 -14.27 10.86
N ARG A 45 -13.62 -14.71 10.70
CA ARG A 45 -12.87 -15.54 11.66
C ARG A 45 -11.77 -14.78 12.40
N ILE A 46 -11.41 -13.56 11.97
CA ILE A 46 -10.41 -12.73 12.64
C ILE A 46 -11.05 -12.13 13.89
N THR A 47 -10.87 -12.81 15.02
CA THR A 47 -11.19 -12.30 16.37
C THR A 47 -10.02 -11.54 17.00
N LEU A 48 -8.83 -11.63 16.37
CA LEU A 48 -7.59 -11.04 16.88
C LEU A 48 -7.46 -9.58 16.42
N LYS A 49 -7.28 -8.68 17.39
CA LYS A 49 -6.90 -7.29 17.10
C LYS A 49 -5.46 -7.25 16.62
N LYS A 50 -5.22 -6.56 15.49
CA LYS A 50 -3.85 -6.27 15.03
C LYS A 50 -3.15 -5.50 16.14
N LYS A 51 -2.09 -6.07 16.72
CA LYS A 51 -1.19 -5.33 17.61
C LYS A 51 -0.50 -4.23 16.82
N SER A 52 -0.20 -3.11 17.48
CA SER A 52 0.62 -2.06 16.89
C SER A 52 1.92 -2.65 16.37
N ASP A 53 2.34 -2.24 15.18
CA ASP A 53 3.62 -2.66 14.62
C ASP A 53 4.75 -2.03 15.45
N PRO A 54 5.60 -2.82 16.13
CA PRO A 54 6.75 -2.29 16.86
C PRO A 54 7.79 -1.65 15.93
N GLY A 55 7.74 -1.94 14.62
CA GLY A 55 8.65 -1.43 13.60
C GLY A 55 8.18 -0.17 12.88
N LYS A 56 7.18 0.56 13.41
CA LYS A 56 6.72 1.83 12.79
C LYS A 56 7.86 2.85 12.80
N PHE A 57 8.47 3.08 11.64
CA PHE A 57 9.49 4.11 11.47
C PHE A 57 8.81 5.47 11.33
N ALA A 58 8.76 6.20 12.44
CA ALA A 58 8.26 7.57 12.47
C ALA A 58 9.45 8.54 12.53
N ILE A 59 9.48 9.50 11.62
CA ILE A 59 10.49 10.55 11.58
C ILE A 59 9.82 11.91 11.78
N PRO A 60 10.47 12.87 12.44
CA PRO A 60 10.02 14.24 12.42
C PRO A 60 10.14 14.78 10.99
N CYS A 61 9.12 15.48 10.51
CA CYS A 61 9.22 16.26 9.27
C CYS A 61 8.58 17.63 9.44
N MET A 62 8.88 18.56 8.54
CA MET A 62 8.33 19.90 8.54
C MET A 62 7.66 20.19 7.21
N VAL A 63 6.41 20.66 7.24
CA VAL A 63 5.66 21.07 6.04
C VAL A 63 5.18 22.50 6.24
N LYS A 64 5.62 23.43 5.38
CA LYS A 64 5.35 24.88 5.47
C LYS A 64 5.52 25.44 6.90
N GLY A 65 6.58 25.05 7.61
CA GLY A 65 6.87 25.55 8.96
C GLY A 65 6.07 24.89 10.09
N ILE A 66 5.17 23.93 9.79
CA ILE A 66 4.50 23.11 10.80
C ILE A 66 5.30 21.84 11.02
N GLU A 67 5.60 21.52 12.27
CA GLU A 67 6.31 20.30 12.66
C GLU A 67 5.36 19.10 12.80
N PHE A 68 5.78 17.98 12.24
CA PHE A 68 5.11 16.68 12.32
C PHE A 68 6.06 15.72 13.02
N PRO A 69 6.06 15.63 14.37
CA PRO A 69 7.07 14.89 15.12
C PRO A 69 7.03 13.37 14.89
N HIS A 70 5.92 12.86 14.35
CA HIS A 70 5.66 11.43 14.18
C HIS A 70 5.11 11.09 12.78
N ALA A 71 5.69 11.66 11.72
CA ALA A 71 5.32 11.31 10.36
C ALA A 71 5.78 9.88 10.02
N LEU A 72 4.88 9.06 9.46
CA LEU A 72 5.22 7.70 9.04
C LEU A 72 6.10 7.77 7.78
N CYS A 73 7.30 7.19 7.84
CA CYS A 73 8.16 7.03 6.68
C CYS A 73 8.01 5.61 6.14
N ASP A 74 7.35 5.50 4.98
CA ASP A 74 7.17 4.25 4.25
C ASP A 74 8.03 4.30 2.98
N THR A 75 9.15 3.57 2.97
CA THR A 75 10.07 3.52 1.83
C THR A 75 9.50 2.78 0.63
N ARG A 76 8.39 2.04 0.81
CA ARG A 76 7.69 1.34 -0.27
C ARG A 76 6.52 2.15 -0.85
N ALA A 77 6.20 3.31 -0.26
CA ALA A 77 5.21 4.22 -0.81
C ALA A 77 5.85 5.13 -1.88
N SER A 78 5.22 5.22 -3.05
CA SER A 78 5.62 6.17 -4.10
C SER A 78 5.04 7.57 -3.91
N VAL A 79 4.11 7.73 -2.96
CA VAL A 79 3.40 8.98 -2.69
C VAL A 79 3.38 9.28 -1.19
N SER A 80 3.33 10.56 -0.84
CA SER A 80 3.06 11.00 0.53
C SER A 80 1.56 11.20 0.73
N ILE A 81 0.99 10.63 1.79
CA ILE A 81 -0.43 10.78 2.12
C ILE A 81 -0.56 11.79 3.27
N LEU A 82 -1.32 12.86 3.05
CA LEU A 82 -1.63 13.87 4.04
C LEU A 82 -3.14 13.89 4.33
N PRO A 83 -3.59 13.86 5.59
CA PRO A 83 -5.01 14.02 5.90
C PRO A 83 -5.54 15.38 5.45
N ARG A 84 -6.75 15.42 4.90
CA ARG A 84 -7.38 16.64 4.38
C ARG A 84 -7.41 17.79 5.39
N VAL A 85 -7.75 17.49 6.65
CA VAL A 85 -7.77 18.48 7.74
C VAL A 85 -6.41 19.16 7.90
N MET A 86 -5.31 18.44 7.65
CA MET A 86 -3.96 19.01 7.71
C MET A 86 -3.63 19.83 6.45
N ALA A 87 -4.08 19.38 5.28
CA ALA A 87 -3.95 20.17 4.04
C ALA A 87 -4.67 21.51 4.14
N ASP A 88 -5.89 21.52 4.72
CA ASP A 88 -6.69 22.72 4.99
C ASP A 88 -5.94 23.65 5.96
N HIS A 89 -5.42 23.11 7.06
CA HIS A 89 -4.64 23.88 8.04
C HIS A 89 -3.34 24.48 7.46
N LEU A 90 -2.73 23.79 6.51
CA LEU A 90 -1.53 24.25 5.79
C LEU A 90 -1.84 25.22 4.63
N GLY A 91 -3.11 25.49 4.35
CA GLY A 91 -3.54 26.29 3.20
C GLY A 91 -2.96 25.75 1.89
N LEU A 92 -2.94 24.42 1.72
CA LEU A 92 -2.46 23.81 0.48
C LEU A 92 -3.51 23.99 -0.61
N LYS A 93 -3.07 24.42 -1.79
CA LYS A 93 -3.92 24.41 -2.97
C LYS A 93 -4.03 22.97 -3.45
N VAL A 94 -5.19 22.38 -3.22
CA VAL A 94 -5.52 21.03 -3.67
C VAL A 94 -6.27 21.10 -4.99
N GLU A 95 -5.94 20.21 -5.92
CA GLU A 95 -6.64 20.06 -7.18
C GLU A 95 -7.43 18.74 -7.17
N PRO A 96 -8.63 18.68 -7.77
CA PRO A 96 -9.39 17.44 -7.86
C PRO A 96 -8.58 16.33 -8.53
N SER A 97 -8.59 15.14 -7.93
CA SER A 97 -7.94 13.96 -8.48
C SER A 97 -8.94 12.80 -8.60
N LYS A 98 -8.68 11.91 -9.56
CA LYS A 98 -9.35 10.62 -9.71
C LYS A 98 -8.39 9.45 -9.46
N GLU A 99 -7.19 9.73 -8.98
CA GLU A 99 -6.22 8.68 -8.64
C GLU A 99 -6.76 7.82 -7.51
N SER A 100 -6.40 6.53 -7.56
CA SER A 100 -6.82 5.56 -6.57
C SER A 100 -5.63 4.73 -6.12
N PHE A 101 -5.58 4.47 -4.82
CA PHE A 101 -4.52 3.72 -4.16
C PHE A 101 -5.08 2.41 -3.65
N THR A 102 -4.37 1.32 -3.93
CA THR A 102 -4.65 0.00 -3.38
C THR A 102 -3.73 -0.22 -2.20
N PHE A 103 -4.30 -0.34 -1.00
CA PHE A 103 -3.56 -0.60 0.22
C PHE A 103 -3.25 -2.10 0.35
N VAL A 104 -2.37 -2.46 1.29
CA VAL A 104 -1.99 -3.86 1.58
C VAL A 104 -3.20 -4.71 1.99
N ASP A 105 -4.23 -4.09 2.55
CA ASP A 105 -5.51 -4.73 2.83
C ASP A 105 -6.44 -4.75 1.59
N CYS A 106 -5.89 -4.64 0.38
CA CYS A 106 -6.60 -4.53 -0.90
C CYS A 106 -7.75 -3.50 -0.92
N SER A 107 -7.82 -2.59 0.07
CA SER A 107 -8.81 -1.52 0.04
C SER A 107 -8.37 -0.53 -1.01
N GLN A 108 -9.30 -0.15 -1.88
CA GLN A 108 -9.08 0.92 -2.83
C GLN A 108 -9.60 2.21 -2.21
N ARG A 109 -8.76 3.25 -2.16
CA ARG A 109 -9.19 4.59 -1.77
C ARG A 109 -8.86 5.55 -2.90
N SER A 110 -9.85 6.33 -3.32
CA SER A 110 -9.60 7.45 -4.22
C SER A 110 -9.07 8.65 -3.44
N SER A 111 -8.00 9.27 -3.93
CA SER A 111 -7.70 10.64 -3.53
C SER A 111 -8.76 11.54 -4.14
N ARG A 112 -9.50 12.26 -3.30
CA ARG A 112 -10.42 13.30 -3.81
C ARG A 112 -9.66 14.49 -4.38
N GLU A 113 -8.46 14.72 -3.86
CA GLU A 113 -7.69 15.94 -3.99
C GLU A 113 -6.19 15.55 -4.00
N ILE A 114 -5.38 16.22 -4.84
CA ILE A 114 -3.92 16.04 -4.92
C ILE A 114 -3.23 17.40 -4.75
N VAL A 115 -2.09 17.40 -4.06
CA VAL A 115 -1.16 18.52 -4.00
C VAL A 115 0.02 18.16 -4.90
N ARG A 116 0.30 19.00 -5.89
CA ARG A 116 1.51 18.87 -6.70
C ARG A 116 2.57 19.81 -6.14
N ASP A 117 3.82 19.40 -6.25
CA ASP A 117 4.92 20.28 -5.89
C ASP A 117 4.84 21.55 -6.75
N LEU A 118 5.06 22.71 -6.12
CA LEU A 118 5.15 23.96 -6.86
C LEU A 118 6.55 24.00 -7.46
N GLU A 119 6.66 24.12 -8.79
CA GLU A 119 7.96 24.35 -9.44
C GLU A 119 8.65 25.54 -8.74
N VAL A 120 9.88 25.30 -8.28
CA VAL A 120 10.80 26.32 -7.76
C VAL A 120 11.49 27.01 -8.93
#